data_AF-A0A2H3I0B2-F1
#
_entry.id   AF-A0A2H3I0B2-F1
#
_cell.length_a   1.000
_cell.length_b   1.000
_cell.length_c   1.000
_cell.angle_alpha   90.00
_cell.angle_beta   90.00
_cell.angle_gamma   90.00
#
_symmetry.space_group_name_H-M   'P 1'
#
loop_
_entity.id
_entity.type
_entity.pdbx_description
1 polymer ?
#
loop_
_entity_poly.entity_id
_entity_poly.type
_entity_poly.pdbx_seq_one_letter_code
_entity_poly.pdbx_strand_id
1 'polypeptide(L)'
;MIAIGMWTSGEQSARSAAVELYDQLDFAIRNQREKWDASEVEEACSSCFWPIATYQAILLHVISSIIMKGDGLVNVHLKATIPATDLALLTSLVGSCRRLGMFFYPNILAKYSEADLPSFVWVGIEEVKRFSIALYKLCAKLSSSTTEDRSLITARELQFPLPSNDQLWNSVGKDEWDVNAKVEHMVSLKDDLQAKWISKSADILECLDL
;
A
#
# COMPACT_ATOMS: atom_id res chain seq x y z
N MET A 1 -0.09 -8.83 10.03
CA MET A 1 -0.14 -8.29 11.42
C MET A 1 0.30 -9.31 12.45
N ILE A 2 -0.16 -10.57 12.39
CA ILE A 2 0.17 -11.61 13.38
C ILE A 2 1.69 -11.89 13.45
N ALA A 3 2.38 -12.12 12.32
CA ALA A 3 3.82 -12.38 12.32
C ALA A 3 4.66 -11.23 12.90
N ILE A 4 4.35 -9.97 12.56
CA ILE A 4 5.04 -8.80 13.13
C ILE A 4 4.78 -8.72 14.65
N GLY A 5 3.52 -8.88 15.08
CA GLY A 5 3.18 -8.89 16.50
C GLY A 5 3.94 -9.97 17.29
N MET A 6 4.01 -11.17 16.72
CA MET A 6 4.77 -12.31 17.27
C MET A 6 6.28 -12.04 17.31
N TRP A 7 6.84 -11.38 16.29
CA TRP A 7 8.25 -10.99 16.29
C TRP A 7 8.56 -9.97 17.40
N THR A 8 7.67 -8.99 17.56
CA THR A 8 7.82 -7.91 18.54
C THR A 8 7.54 -8.31 19.98
N SER A 9 6.91 -9.47 20.23
CA SER A 9 6.61 -9.93 21.60
C SER A 9 7.87 -10.24 22.42
N GLY A 10 9.00 -10.50 21.76
CA GLY A 10 10.26 -10.87 22.40
C GLY A 10 10.35 -12.33 22.83
N GLU A 11 9.25 -13.08 22.78
CA GLU A 11 9.22 -14.50 23.12
C GLU A 11 9.87 -15.33 22.00
N GLN A 12 10.81 -16.21 22.35
CA GLN A 12 11.57 -16.98 21.37
C GLN A 12 10.69 -17.89 20.51
N SER A 13 9.69 -18.55 21.11
CA SER A 13 8.71 -19.40 20.42
C SER A 13 7.90 -18.59 19.40
N ALA A 14 7.43 -17.41 19.79
CA ALA A 14 6.68 -16.50 18.94
C ALA A 14 7.54 -15.95 17.80
N ARG A 15 8.80 -15.61 18.05
CA ARG A 15 9.75 -15.20 17.00
C ARG A 15 10.02 -16.31 16.00
N SER A 16 10.22 -17.55 16.45
CA SER A 16 10.38 -18.69 15.55
C SER A 16 9.15 -18.89 14.66
N ALA A 17 7.95 -18.86 15.24
CA ALA A 17 6.72 -18.99 14.47
C ALA A 17 6.45 -17.78 13.55
N ALA A 18 6.92 -16.58 13.91
CA ALA A 18 6.90 -15.42 13.01
C ALA A 18 7.78 -15.62 11.78
N VAL A 19 8.97 -16.22 11.94
CA VAL A 19 9.87 -16.58 10.83
C VAL A 19 9.23 -17.64 9.94
N GLU A 20 8.64 -18.69 10.50
CA GLU A 20 7.96 -19.73 9.71
C GLU A 20 6.81 -19.15 8.87
N LEU A 21 5.99 -18.28 9.46
CA LEU A 21 4.92 -17.59 8.74
C LEU A 21 5.45 -16.66 7.65
N TYR A 22 6.57 -15.97 7.92
CA TYR A 22 7.25 -15.12 6.95
C TYR A 22 7.74 -15.94 5.75
N ASP A 23 8.40 -17.07 5.99
CA ASP A 23 8.96 -17.95 4.94
C ASP A 23 7.85 -18.60 4.10
N GLN A 24 6.75 -19.03 4.74
CA GLN A 24 5.59 -19.57 4.02
C GLN A 24 4.95 -18.51 3.11
N LEU A 25 4.83 -17.27 3.59
CA LEU A 25 4.31 -16.16 2.80
C LEU A 25 5.25 -15.80 1.65
N ASP A 26 6.56 -15.75 1.89
CA ASP A 26 7.59 -15.52 0.86
C ASP A 26 7.45 -16.54 -0.27
N PHE A 27 7.41 -17.82 0.09
CA PHE A 27 7.24 -18.92 -0.85
C PHE A 27 5.95 -18.77 -1.66
N ALA A 28 4.83 -18.49 -0.99
CA ALA A 28 3.53 -18.35 -1.65
C ALA A 28 3.47 -17.15 -2.62
N ILE A 29 4.06 -16.02 -2.24
CA ILE A 29 4.17 -14.81 -3.08
C ILE A 29 4.99 -15.11 -4.33
N ARG A 30 6.18 -15.70 -4.17
CA ARG A 30 7.09 -15.97 -5.28
C ARG A 30 6.55 -17.04 -6.22
N ASN A 31 5.95 -18.11 -5.68
CA ASN A 31 5.37 -19.18 -6.49
C ASN A 31 4.14 -18.72 -7.31
N GLN A 32 3.46 -17.67 -6.87
CA GLN A 32 2.30 -17.11 -7.56
C GLN A 32 2.62 -15.86 -8.38
N ARG A 33 3.92 -15.58 -8.64
CA ARG A 33 4.36 -14.36 -9.32
C ARG A 33 3.65 -14.12 -10.65
N GLU A 34 3.52 -15.13 -11.49
CA GLU A 34 2.82 -15.05 -12.78
C GLU A 34 1.35 -14.64 -12.67
N LYS A 35 0.73 -14.78 -11.49
CA LYS A 35 -0.68 -14.43 -11.26
C LYS A 35 -0.89 -12.99 -10.78
N TRP A 36 0.13 -12.36 -10.20
CA TRP A 36 -0.01 -11.03 -9.60
C TRP A 36 0.91 -9.98 -10.23
N ASP A 37 2.06 -10.39 -10.77
CA ASP A 37 3.05 -9.50 -11.35
C ASP A 37 2.60 -9.03 -12.73
N ALA A 38 2.02 -7.84 -12.77
CA ALA A 38 1.62 -7.17 -13.98
C ALA A 38 2.74 -6.27 -14.53
N SER A 39 3.93 -6.22 -13.93
CA SER A 39 4.95 -5.25 -14.30
C SER A 39 5.52 -5.45 -15.70
N GLU A 40 5.50 -6.68 -16.21
CA GLU A 40 6.04 -7.07 -17.53
C GLU A 40 4.97 -7.54 -18.53
N VAL A 41 3.71 -7.72 -18.11
CA VAL A 41 2.61 -8.22 -18.96
C VAL A 41 2.14 -7.13 -19.93
N GLU A 42 2.37 -7.27 -21.24
CA GLU A 42 2.06 -6.24 -22.25
C GLU A 42 0.59 -5.81 -22.27
N GLU A 43 -0.33 -6.75 -22.06
CA GLU A 43 -1.77 -6.52 -22.10
C GLU A 43 -2.33 -5.94 -20.79
N ALA A 44 -1.53 -5.89 -19.72
CA ALA A 44 -2.00 -5.34 -18.45
C ALA A 44 -2.26 -3.84 -18.58
N CYS A 45 -3.44 -3.42 -18.13
CA CYS A 45 -3.90 -2.05 -18.23
C CYS A 45 -4.86 -1.71 -17.09
N SER A 46 -5.38 -0.47 -17.09
CA SER A 46 -6.23 0.01 -15.99
C SER A 46 -7.58 -0.71 -15.87
N SER A 47 -8.06 -1.41 -16.91
CA SER A 47 -9.31 -2.18 -16.83
C SER A 47 -9.12 -3.58 -16.21
N CYS A 48 -7.89 -4.08 -16.13
CA CYS A 48 -7.59 -5.39 -15.56
C CYS A 48 -7.97 -5.50 -14.06
N PHE A 49 -8.10 -6.73 -13.57
CA PHE A 49 -8.35 -7.00 -12.16
C PHE A 49 -7.20 -6.49 -11.28
N TRP A 50 -7.53 -5.96 -10.09
CA TRP A 50 -6.55 -5.48 -9.11
C TRP A 50 -6.47 -6.47 -7.95
N PRO A 51 -5.38 -7.24 -7.80
CA PRO A 51 -5.22 -8.21 -6.72
C PRO A 51 -4.79 -7.49 -5.42
N ILE A 52 -5.62 -6.58 -4.92
CA ILE A 52 -5.30 -5.65 -3.82
C ILE A 52 -4.84 -6.38 -2.56
N ALA A 53 -5.51 -7.47 -2.18
CA ALA A 53 -5.13 -8.27 -1.01
C ALA A 53 -3.74 -8.90 -1.17
N THR A 54 -3.40 -9.38 -2.36
CA THR A 54 -2.06 -9.90 -2.66
C THR A 54 -1.01 -8.80 -2.60
N TYR A 55 -1.31 -7.62 -3.15
CA TYR A 55 -0.41 -6.47 -3.12
C TYR A 55 -0.17 -5.94 -1.71
N GLN A 56 -1.21 -5.88 -0.87
CA GLN A 56 -1.09 -5.60 0.55
C GLN A 56 -0.24 -6.64 1.28
N ALA A 57 -0.43 -7.93 0.99
CA ALA A 57 0.36 -9.01 1.57
C ALA A 57 1.85 -8.90 1.18
N ILE A 58 2.15 -8.59 -0.07
CA ILE A 58 3.52 -8.33 -0.54
C ILE A 58 4.13 -7.12 0.17
N LEU A 59 3.40 -6.01 0.27
CA LEU A 59 3.87 -4.82 0.98
C LEU A 59 4.19 -5.12 2.45
N LEU A 60 3.29 -5.84 3.14
CA LEU A 60 3.50 -6.27 4.52
C LEU A 60 4.68 -7.24 4.66
N HIS A 61 4.88 -8.12 3.69
CA HIS A 61 6.01 -9.04 3.65
C HIS A 61 7.34 -8.27 3.55
N VAL A 62 7.45 -7.29 2.64
CA VAL A 62 8.63 -6.43 2.51
C VAL A 62 8.88 -5.63 3.80
N ILE A 63 7.84 -5.05 4.40
CA ILE A 63 7.95 -4.35 5.69
C ILE A 63 8.46 -5.29 6.78
N SER A 64 7.94 -6.52 6.83
CA SER A 64 8.37 -7.53 7.81
C SER A 64 9.84 -7.89 7.63
N SER A 65 10.32 -8.05 6.40
CA SER A 65 11.74 -8.30 6.10
C SER A 65 12.65 -7.24 6.70
N ILE A 66 12.27 -5.97 6.53
CA ILE A 66 13.02 -4.83 7.06
C ILE A 66 13.02 -4.85 8.59
N ILE A 67 11.85 -5.08 9.22
CA ILE A 67 11.72 -5.11 10.69
C ILE A 67 12.51 -6.28 11.28
N MET A 68 12.44 -7.46 10.67
CA MET A 68 13.07 -8.68 11.19
C MET A 68 14.60 -8.67 11.04
N LYS A 69 15.14 -7.90 10.08
CA LYS A 69 16.58 -7.67 9.93
C LYS A 69 17.14 -6.60 10.87
N GLY A 70 16.30 -5.69 11.37
CA GLY A 70 16.68 -4.84 12.50
C GLY A 70 16.74 -5.70 13.75
N ASP A 71 17.91 -5.81 14.38
CA ASP A 71 18.26 -6.76 15.45
C ASP A 71 17.46 -6.59 16.76
N GLY A 72 16.13 -6.70 16.70
CA GLY A 72 15.20 -6.62 17.83
C GLY A 72 15.00 -5.23 18.44
N LEU A 73 15.93 -4.28 18.28
CA LEU A 73 15.65 -2.88 18.51
C LEU A 73 14.91 -2.33 17.30
N VAL A 74 13.67 -1.89 17.51
CA VAL A 74 12.97 -0.97 16.61
C VAL A 74 13.82 0.31 16.56
N ASN A 75 14.90 0.30 15.78
CA ASN A 75 15.66 1.49 15.54
C ASN A 75 14.78 2.33 14.62
N VAL A 76 14.00 3.22 15.24
CA VAL A 76 13.14 4.22 14.60
C VAL A 76 13.97 5.09 13.64
N HIS A 77 15.31 5.08 13.76
CA HIS A 77 16.22 5.43 12.67
C HIS A 77 16.38 4.25 11.71
N LEU A 78 15.35 4.05 10.88
CA LEU A 78 15.35 3.16 9.72
C LEU A 78 16.38 3.64 8.68
N LYS A 79 17.67 3.40 8.93
CA LYS A 79 18.64 3.22 7.83
C LYS A 79 18.38 1.81 7.26
N ALA A 80 17.16 1.60 6.80
CA ALA A 80 16.62 0.31 6.40
C ALA A 80 17.40 -0.17 5.18
N THR A 81 18.20 -1.20 5.37
CA THR A 81 18.84 -1.90 4.26
C THR A 81 17.90 -3.04 3.87
N ILE A 82 17.20 -2.86 2.75
CA ILE A 82 16.32 -3.88 2.19
C ILE A 82 17.14 -4.96 1.47
N PRO A 83 16.81 -6.25 1.60
CA PRO A 83 17.48 -7.31 0.85
C PRO A 83 17.23 -7.15 -0.65
N ALA A 84 18.22 -7.47 -1.49
CA ALA A 84 18.09 -7.33 -2.95
C ALA A 84 16.88 -8.08 -3.53
N THR A 85 16.57 -9.26 -2.97
CA THR A 85 15.39 -10.07 -3.35
C THR A 85 14.07 -9.37 -3.07
N ASP A 86 14.02 -8.57 -2.01
CA ASP A 86 12.80 -7.91 -1.55
C ASP A 86 12.68 -6.52 -2.19
N LEU A 87 13.80 -5.89 -2.53
CA LEU A 87 13.83 -4.71 -3.40
C LEU A 87 13.34 -5.04 -4.81
N ALA A 88 13.75 -6.19 -5.36
CA ALA A 88 13.24 -6.66 -6.64
C ALA A 88 11.72 -6.95 -6.57
N LEU A 89 11.26 -7.57 -5.47
CA LEU A 89 9.84 -7.79 -5.22
C LEU A 89 9.05 -6.47 -5.13
N LEU A 90 9.57 -5.49 -4.38
CA LEU A 90 9.00 -4.15 -4.25
C LEU A 90 8.94 -3.44 -5.61
N THR A 91 10.01 -3.50 -6.40
CA THR A 91 10.08 -2.90 -7.73
C THR A 91 9.02 -3.49 -8.66
N SER A 92 8.81 -4.81 -8.60
CA SER A 92 7.80 -5.53 -9.39
C SER A 92 6.38 -5.15 -8.95
N LEU A 93 6.16 -5.00 -7.65
CA LEU A 93 4.89 -4.51 -7.10
C LEU A 93 4.59 -3.09 -7.59
N VAL A 94 5.56 -2.19 -7.49
CA VAL A 94 5.41 -0.80 -7.97
C VAL A 94 5.14 -0.76 -9.47
N GLY A 95 5.91 -1.53 -10.26
CA GLY A 95 5.72 -1.65 -11.70
C GLY A 95 4.32 -2.17 -12.07
N SER A 96 3.83 -3.15 -11.32
CA SER A 96 2.47 -3.69 -11.48
C SER A 96 1.40 -2.63 -11.19
N CYS A 97 1.53 -1.91 -10.07
CA CYS A 97 0.60 -0.84 -9.70
C CYS A 97 0.54 0.28 -10.75
N ARG A 98 1.70 0.64 -11.32
CA ARG A 98 1.79 1.59 -12.44
C ARG A 98 1.08 1.09 -13.68
N ARG A 99 1.38 -0.14 -14.11
CA ARG A 99 0.80 -0.71 -15.34
C ARG A 99 -0.71 -0.88 -15.22
N LEU A 100 -1.18 -1.27 -14.04
CA LEU A 100 -2.60 -1.36 -13.69
C LEU A 100 -3.27 0.00 -13.41
N GLY A 101 -2.51 1.11 -13.48
CA GLY A 101 -3.05 2.45 -13.35
C GLY A 101 -3.60 2.80 -11.96
N MET A 102 -3.11 2.16 -10.89
CA MET A 102 -3.66 2.27 -9.54
C MET A 102 -3.42 3.64 -8.88
N PHE A 103 -2.46 4.42 -9.37
CA PHE A 103 -2.15 5.75 -8.82
C PHE A 103 -2.95 6.89 -9.45
N PHE A 104 -3.96 6.57 -10.27
CA PHE A 104 -4.79 7.55 -10.96
C PHE A 104 -6.25 7.45 -10.52
N TYR A 105 -6.80 8.49 -9.93
CA TYR A 105 -8.12 8.45 -9.30
C TYR A 105 -9.26 8.05 -10.26
N PRO A 106 -9.32 8.54 -11.50
CA PRO A 106 -10.33 8.08 -12.45
C PRO A 106 -10.28 6.57 -12.72
N ASN A 107 -9.09 5.94 -12.71
CA ASN A 107 -9.00 4.48 -12.82
C ASN A 107 -9.52 3.76 -11.57
N ILE A 108 -9.32 4.35 -10.38
CA ILE A 108 -9.87 3.83 -9.12
C ILE A 108 -11.40 3.91 -9.16
N LEU A 109 -11.96 5.06 -9.55
CA LEU A 109 -13.41 5.25 -9.67
C LEU A 109 -14.04 4.30 -10.69
N ALA A 110 -13.37 4.08 -11.83
CA ALA A 110 -13.84 3.20 -12.88
C ALA A 110 -13.95 1.71 -12.48
N LYS A 111 -13.48 1.33 -11.29
CA LYS A 111 -13.70 -0.02 -10.73
C LYS A 111 -15.10 -0.25 -10.19
N TYR A 112 -15.88 0.81 -10.05
CA TYR A 112 -17.20 0.78 -9.45
C TYR A 112 -18.25 1.33 -10.40
N SER A 113 -19.50 0.91 -10.18
CA SER A 113 -20.69 1.34 -10.89
C SER A 113 -21.65 2.05 -9.95
N GLU A 114 -22.55 2.88 -10.49
CA GLU A 114 -23.59 3.55 -9.70
C GLU A 114 -24.58 2.58 -9.04
N ALA A 115 -24.60 1.30 -9.47
CA ALA A 115 -25.44 0.26 -8.89
C ALA A 115 -24.82 -0.39 -7.64
N ASP A 116 -23.53 -0.17 -7.39
CA ASP A 116 -22.83 -0.77 -6.26
C ASP A 116 -23.23 -0.11 -4.93
N LEU A 117 -23.14 -0.88 -3.84
CA LEU A 117 -23.45 -0.39 -2.51
C LEU A 117 -22.48 0.76 -2.13
N PRO A 118 -22.96 1.95 -1.74
CA PRO A 118 -22.08 3.10 -1.47
C PRO A 118 -20.99 2.84 -0.43
N SER A 119 -21.27 2.04 0.61
CA SER A 119 -20.27 1.67 1.61
C SER A 119 -19.18 0.77 1.03
N PHE A 120 -19.53 -0.16 0.13
CA PHE A 120 -18.55 -1.01 -0.54
C PHE A 120 -17.66 -0.19 -1.49
N VAL A 121 -18.26 0.72 -2.25
CA VAL A 121 -17.53 1.66 -3.13
C VAL A 121 -16.57 2.52 -2.32
N TRP A 122 -17.04 3.13 -1.23
CA TRP A 122 -16.20 3.96 -0.36
C TRP A 122 -15.03 3.16 0.21
N VAL A 123 -15.27 1.98 0.81
CA VAL A 123 -14.22 1.13 1.39
C VAL A 123 -13.17 0.78 0.35
N GLY A 124 -13.60 0.33 -0.84
CA GLY A 124 -12.66 -0.10 -1.87
C GLY A 124 -11.81 1.04 -2.43
N ILE A 125 -12.40 2.23 -2.62
CA ILE A 125 -11.66 3.44 -3.02
C ILE A 125 -10.65 3.82 -1.93
N GLU A 126 -11.08 3.89 -0.68
CA GLU A 126 -10.24 4.21 0.46
C GLU A 126 -9.10 3.19 0.66
N GLU A 127 -9.36 1.91 0.41
CA GLU A 127 -8.38 0.83 0.51
C GLU A 127 -7.24 1.02 -0.50
N VAL A 128 -7.56 1.30 -1.76
CA VAL A 128 -6.55 1.52 -2.81
C VAL A 128 -5.73 2.77 -2.51
N LYS A 129 -6.37 3.86 -2.05
CA LYS A 129 -5.66 5.09 -1.66
C LYS A 129 -4.70 4.86 -0.50
N ARG A 130 -5.16 4.19 0.57
CA ARG A 130 -4.34 3.88 1.76
C ARG A 130 -3.19 2.93 1.40
N PHE A 131 -3.45 1.90 0.59
CA PHE A 131 -2.41 1.02 0.08
C PHE A 131 -1.35 1.78 -0.73
N SER A 132 -1.77 2.61 -1.68
CA SER A 132 -0.86 3.39 -2.55
C SER A 132 0.01 4.35 -1.75
N ILE A 133 -0.55 4.99 -0.72
CA ILE A 133 0.23 5.85 0.19
C ILE A 133 1.20 5.05 1.05
N ALA A 134 0.79 3.89 1.57
CA ALA A 134 1.69 3.04 2.34
C ALA A 134 2.89 2.57 1.47
N LEU A 135 2.62 2.20 0.22
CA LEU A 135 3.65 1.84 -0.75
C LEU A 135 4.59 3.01 -1.06
N TYR A 136 4.05 4.21 -1.31
CA TYR A 136 4.83 5.44 -1.51
C TYR A 136 5.74 5.74 -0.30
N LYS A 137 5.19 5.72 0.92
CA LYS A 137 5.95 5.99 2.15
C LYS A 137 7.10 5.02 2.34
N LEU A 138 6.88 3.73 2.05
CA LEU A 138 7.94 2.74 2.10
C LEU A 138 9.06 3.05 1.08
N CYS A 139 8.68 3.37 -0.16
CA CYS A 139 9.64 3.73 -1.21
C CYS A 139 10.46 4.98 -0.83
N ALA A 140 9.81 6.03 -0.33
CA ALA A 140 10.46 7.27 0.11
C ALA A 140 11.46 7.00 1.26
N LYS A 141 11.09 6.17 2.24
CA LYS A 141 11.99 5.78 3.34
C LYS A 141 13.19 4.94 2.91
N LEU A 142 13.04 4.13 1.86
CA LEU A 142 14.16 3.35 1.31
C LEU A 142 15.12 4.22 0.49
N SER A 143 14.62 5.27 -0.18
CA SER A 143 15.49 6.15 -0.96
C SER A 143 16.28 7.13 -0.13
N SER A 144 15.76 7.61 0.99
CA SER A 144 16.54 8.45 1.92
C SER A 144 17.70 7.70 2.61
N SER A 145 17.73 6.36 2.52
CA SER A 145 18.83 5.54 3.06
C SER A 145 19.91 5.19 2.02
N THR A 146 19.60 5.32 0.72
CA THR A 146 20.51 4.98 -0.40
C THR A 146 21.03 6.23 -1.11
N THR A 147 22.31 6.24 -1.48
CA THR A 147 22.95 7.34 -2.24
C THR A 147 22.50 7.46 -3.71
N GLU A 148 21.58 6.60 -4.17
CA GLU A 148 20.98 6.67 -5.50
C GLU A 148 19.63 7.41 -5.41
N ASP A 149 19.63 8.62 -5.95
CA ASP A 149 18.82 9.78 -5.54
C ASP A 149 17.33 9.77 -5.93
N ARG A 150 16.71 8.61 -6.25
CA ARG A 150 15.30 8.60 -6.72
C ARG A 150 14.46 7.50 -6.09
N SER A 151 13.37 7.94 -5.44
CA SER A 151 12.27 7.10 -4.97
C SER A 151 11.69 6.26 -6.08
N LEU A 152 11.40 4.99 -5.76
CA LEU A 152 10.65 4.09 -6.64
C LEU A 152 9.26 4.63 -6.98
N ILE A 153 8.68 5.53 -6.18
CA ILE A 153 7.43 6.26 -6.46
C ILE A 153 7.62 7.72 -6.08
N THR A 154 7.27 8.63 -6.97
CA THR A 154 7.27 10.08 -6.69
C THR A 154 5.89 10.56 -6.24
N ALA A 155 5.82 11.65 -5.46
CA ALA A 155 4.55 12.23 -5.05
C ALA A 155 3.71 12.70 -6.26
N ARG A 156 4.37 13.07 -7.36
CA ARG A 156 3.75 13.45 -8.64
C ARG A 156 2.91 12.34 -9.29
N GLU A 157 3.26 11.08 -9.02
CA GLU A 157 2.52 9.92 -9.53
C GLU A 157 1.21 9.69 -8.78
N LEU A 158 1.07 10.18 -7.55
CA LEU A 158 -0.13 10.01 -6.73
C LEU A 158 -1.22 11.01 -7.15
N GLN A 159 -1.94 10.66 -8.21
CA GLN A 159 -2.99 11.47 -8.81
C GLN A 159 -4.37 11.11 -8.26
N PHE A 160 -4.48 11.19 -6.93
CA PHE A 160 -5.72 10.96 -6.18
C PHE A 160 -5.72 11.81 -4.89
N PRO A 161 -6.89 12.14 -4.32
CA PRO A 161 -6.96 12.87 -3.05
C PRO A 161 -6.44 12.02 -1.88
N LEU A 162 -5.98 12.67 -0.80
CA LEU A 162 -5.64 11.94 0.42
C LEU A 162 -6.83 11.08 0.91
N PRO A 163 -6.57 9.92 1.55
CA PRO A 163 -7.59 9.16 2.25
C PRO A 163 -8.37 10.05 3.21
N SER A 164 -9.69 9.84 3.29
CA SER A 164 -10.58 10.60 4.14
C SER A 164 -11.12 9.74 5.27
N ASN A 165 -11.65 10.43 6.30
CA ASN A 165 -12.47 9.87 7.36
C ASN A 165 -11.89 8.60 8.02
N ASP A 166 -10.79 8.81 8.74
CA ASP A 166 -10.14 7.74 9.51
C ASP A 166 -11.05 7.18 10.62
N GLN A 167 -12.02 7.95 11.12
CA GLN A 167 -12.98 7.45 12.11
C GLN A 167 -13.88 6.36 11.49
N LEU A 168 -14.41 6.60 10.30
CA LEU A 168 -15.19 5.60 9.57
C LEU A 168 -14.34 4.38 9.20
N TRP A 169 -13.12 4.59 8.70
CA TRP A 169 -12.21 3.49 8.33
C TRP A 169 -11.88 2.58 9.52
N ASN A 170 -11.68 3.15 10.70
CA ASN A 170 -11.31 2.41 11.91
C ASN A 170 -12.52 1.93 12.72
N SER A 171 -13.74 2.12 12.23
CA SER A 171 -14.94 1.70 12.94
C SER A 171 -14.99 0.17 13.06
N VAL A 172 -15.07 -0.33 14.28
CA VAL A 172 -15.07 -1.79 14.55
C VAL A 172 -16.50 -2.33 14.59
N GLY A 173 -17.42 -1.54 15.14
CA GLY A 173 -18.83 -1.90 15.29
C GLY A 173 -19.72 -1.25 14.25
N LYS A 174 -20.87 -1.89 13.98
CA LYS A 174 -21.89 -1.34 13.08
C LYS A 174 -22.40 0.03 13.54
N ASP A 175 -22.63 0.20 14.85
CA ASP A 175 -23.16 1.46 15.38
C ASP A 175 -22.19 2.62 15.17
N GLU A 176 -20.89 2.38 15.37
CA GLU A 176 -19.83 3.36 15.12
C GLU A 176 -19.74 3.71 13.63
N TRP A 177 -19.80 2.68 12.77
CA TRP A 177 -19.84 2.86 11.32
C TRP A 177 -21.01 3.73 10.89
N ASP A 178 -22.22 3.43 11.36
CA ASP A 178 -23.45 4.15 10.99
C ASP A 178 -23.44 5.61 11.46
N VAL A 179 -22.73 5.93 12.55
CA VAL A 179 -22.53 7.32 13.01
C VAL A 179 -21.55 8.05 12.10
N ASN A 180 -20.39 7.46 11.85
CA ASN A 180 -19.31 8.09 11.07
C ASN A 180 -19.68 8.21 9.57
N ALA A 181 -20.47 7.28 9.05
CA ALA A 181 -20.92 7.28 7.65
C ALA A 181 -21.88 8.43 7.33
N LYS A 182 -22.61 8.97 8.33
CA LYS A 182 -23.53 10.11 8.13
C LYS A 182 -22.77 11.42 7.91
N VAL A 183 -21.56 11.52 8.43
CA VAL A 183 -20.69 12.70 8.29
C VAL A 183 -19.91 12.65 6.98
N GLU A 184 -19.74 11.45 6.40
CA GLU A 184 -19.10 11.26 5.11
C GLU A 184 -20.05 11.61 3.97
N HIS A 185 -19.64 12.54 3.11
CA HIS A 185 -20.27 12.67 1.80
C HIS A 185 -19.85 11.45 0.97
N MET A 186 -20.81 10.54 0.72
CA MET A 186 -20.57 9.35 -0.11
C MET A 186 -19.90 9.74 -1.44
N VAL A 187 -18.95 8.91 -1.87
CA VAL A 187 -18.09 9.21 -3.04
C VAL A 187 -18.94 9.40 -4.30
N SER A 188 -18.69 10.50 -5.00
CA SER A 188 -19.19 10.70 -6.35
C SER A 188 -18.26 10.05 -7.36
N LEU A 189 -18.76 9.08 -8.14
CA LEU A 189 -17.99 8.45 -9.22
C LEU A 189 -17.71 9.38 -10.42
N LYS A 190 -18.32 10.57 -10.44
CA LYS A 190 -18.18 11.57 -11.51
C LYS A 190 -17.22 12.71 -11.16
N ASP A 191 -16.85 12.85 -9.90
CA ASP A 191 -15.97 13.90 -9.43
C ASP A 191 -14.57 13.32 -9.22
N ASP A 192 -13.62 13.73 -10.05
CA ASP A 192 -12.24 13.27 -9.95
C ASP A 192 -11.45 13.99 -8.85
N LEU A 193 -12.03 15.02 -8.21
CA LEU A 193 -11.40 15.78 -7.13
C LEU A 193 -9.99 16.28 -7.49
N GLN A 194 -9.73 16.62 -8.75
CA GLN A 194 -8.38 16.95 -9.25
C GLN A 194 -7.68 18.06 -8.47
N ALA A 195 -8.43 19.03 -7.95
CA ALA A 195 -7.91 20.11 -7.11
C ALA A 195 -7.31 19.62 -5.78
N LYS A 196 -7.71 18.43 -5.31
CA LYS A 196 -7.29 17.83 -4.04
C LYS A 196 -6.23 16.73 -4.21
N TRP A 197 -5.75 16.46 -5.42
CA TRP A 197 -4.77 15.40 -5.65
C TRP A 197 -3.45 15.67 -4.96
N ILE A 198 -2.84 14.61 -4.40
CA ILE A 198 -1.53 14.66 -3.74
C ILE A 198 -0.46 15.24 -4.68
N SER A 199 -0.51 14.86 -5.96
CA SER A 199 0.40 15.35 -6.99
C SER A 199 0.43 16.88 -7.14
N LYS A 200 -0.62 17.61 -6.73
CA LYS A 200 -0.66 19.08 -6.75
C LYS A 200 0.22 19.73 -5.67
N SER A 201 0.58 18.96 -4.65
CA SER A 201 1.48 19.37 -3.56
C SER A 201 2.81 18.63 -3.60
N ALA A 202 3.13 17.97 -4.71
CA ALA A 202 4.32 17.13 -4.83
C ALA A 202 5.62 17.90 -4.55
N ASP A 203 5.76 19.13 -5.05
CA ASP A 203 6.95 19.96 -4.81
C ASP A 203 7.19 20.21 -3.31
N ILE A 204 6.11 20.39 -2.52
CA ILE A 204 6.20 20.60 -1.07
C ILE A 204 6.59 19.29 -0.37
N LEU A 205 5.99 18.17 -0.78
CA LEU A 205 6.25 16.86 -0.19
C LEU A 205 7.67 16.35 -0.49
N GLU A 206 8.17 16.63 -1.70
CA GLU A 206 9.53 16.31 -2.13
C GLU A 206 10.56 17.18 -1.39
N CYS A 207 10.22 18.42 -0.99
CA CYS A 207 11.10 19.28 -0.19
C CYS A 207 11.14 18.92 1.32
N LEU A 208 10.19 18.13 1.83
CA LEU A 208 10.05 17.89 3.28
C LEU A 208 10.75 16.62 3.79
N ASP A 209 11.42 15.83 2.94
CA ASP A 209 12.12 14.58 3.30
C ASP A 209 11.32 13.67 4.27
N LEU A 210 10.01 13.57 4.08
CA LEU A 210 9.13 12.68 4.85
C LEU A 210 9.32 11.22 4.47
#